data_AF-A0A8T0EQ53-F1
#
_entry.id   AF-A0A8T0EQ53-F1
#
_cell.length_a   1.000
_cell.length_b   1.000
_cell.length_c   1.000
_cell.angle_alpha   90.00
_cell.angle_beta   90.00
_cell.angle_gamma   90.00
#
_symmetry.space_group_name_H-M   'P 1'
#
loop_
_entity.id
_entity.type
_entity.pdbx_description
1 polymer ?
#
loop_
_entity_poly.entity_id
_entity_poly.type
_entity_poly.pdbx_seq_one_letter_code
_entity_poly.pdbx_strand_id
1 'polypeptide(L)'
;MEQSFSSARIYSIKKDILDCGRIVCEQEGSGLCFTCGSVVCTPKEQEAIIRQSKTGVKLYQKFMNQKSELDNRKENSISNDEKLKSALEHRDKLLEYDRTVEKRTKVIDDENDYFQIDSKWLDEKERKILKKKKEELDEIMYNRQKKNFTFDFAGRKIVEEKPNFNIDVDDLLKSDTSIFECQDASTFDIPSDLRLVYQDDSNSNGYMQCSVKEENKRLNIRIQDKDLQEMSDDGYCLSLHQPYASLLVAGIKGHEGRVWYTSYRGRLWIHSAGKVPTKQDIEELENMYRHIRGNCEFPKTYPHGCLLGCVDLVDCLPQDEYKIQYPDGEIASPYVFICENAKELSIKFPMKGKHKIFKLDSNIHHAAKKTLLKKI
;
A
#
# COMPACT_ATOMS: atom_id res chain seq x y z
N MET A 1 38.55 -3.36 -15.32
CA MET A 1 38.63 -2.49 -14.12
C MET A 1 37.59 -3.02 -13.13
N GLU A 2 37.88 -4.14 -12.50
CA GLU A 2 37.01 -4.72 -11.47
C GLU A 2 37.61 -4.37 -10.12
N GLN A 3 36.97 -3.45 -9.40
CA GLN A 3 37.32 -3.12 -8.03
C GLN A 3 36.74 -4.19 -7.11
N SER A 4 37.60 -5.11 -6.69
CA SER A 4 37.34 -6.06 -5.62
C SER A 4 37.44 -5.35 -4.27
N PHE A 5 36.31 -5.03 -3.64
CA PHE A 5 36.25 -4.65 -2.21
C PHE A 5 34.99 -5.20 -1.54
N SER A 6 35.11 -6.38 -0.91
CA SER A 6 34.42 -6.69 0.34
C SER A 6 35.08 -7.89 1.04
N SER A 7 36.29 -7.68 1.57
CA SER A 7 36.80 -8.59 2.60
C SER A 7 36.13 -8.19 3.93
N ALA A 8 35.04 -8.87 4.28
CA ALA A 8 34.49 -8.81 5.62
C ALA A 8 35.51 -9.47 6.57
N ARG A 9 36.29 -8.66 7.27
CA ARG A 9 37.23 -9.11 8.31
C ARG A 9 36.54 -9.00 9.66
N ILE A 10 36.61 -10.07 10.44
CA ILE A 10 36.18 -10.07 11.84
C ILE A 10 37.26 -9.31 12.62
N TYR A 11 36.88 -8.21 13.25
CA TYR A 11 37.78 -7.39 14.06
C TYR A 11 37.43 -7.50 15.54
N SER A 12 38.45 -7.56 16.40
CA SER A 12 38.28 -7.50 17.85
C SER A 12 37.58 -6.20 18.26
N ILE A 13 36.57 -6.34 19.11
CA ILE A 13 35.83 -5.22 19.70
C ILE A 13 36.68 -4.56 20.77
N LYS A 14 36.80 -3.24 20.71
CA LYS A 14 37.58 -2.45 21.67
C LYS A 14 36.70 -1.91 22.80
N LYS A 15 35.52 -1.37 22.46
CA LYS A 15 34.56 -0.82 23.44
C LYS A 15 33.18 -0.61 22.81
N ASP A 16 32.15 -0.93 23.59
CA ASP A 16 30.77 -0.60 23.26
C ASP A 16 30.39 0.73 23.91
N ILE A 17 29.82 1.63 23.14
CA ILE A 17 29.39 2.95 23.61
C ILE A 17 27.90 2.91 23.90
N LEU A 18 27.55 2.85 25.18
CA LEU A 18 26.15 2.73 25.63
C LEU A 18 25.29 3.94 25.23
N ASP A 19 25.86 5.13 25.12
CA ASP A 19 25.11 6.36 24.79
C ASP A 19 24.64 6.43 23.33
N CYS A 20 25.38 5.82 22.39
CA CYS A 20 25.05 5.90 20.96
C CYS A 20 25.03 4.54 20.23
N GLY A 21 25.14 3.44 20.96
CA GLY A 21 25.04 2.06 20.44
C GLY A 21 26.14 1.65 19.47
N ARG A 22 27.15 2.50 19.24
CA ARG A 22 28.26 2.21 18.31
C ARG A 22 29.31 1.33 18.98
N ILE A 23 29.69 0.27 18.27
CA ILE A 23 30.79 -0.64 18.62
C ILE A 23 32.06 -0.11 17.95
N VAL A 24 33.09 0.19 18.72
CA VAL A 24 34.40 0.64 18.21
C VAL A 24 35.34 -0.54 18.10
N CYS A 25 35.90 -0.76 16.91
CA CYS A 25 36.86 -1.83 16.65
C CYS A 25 38.30 -1.40 16.98
N GLU A 26 39.20 -2.37 17.13
CA GLU A 26 40.60 -2.11 17.49
C GLU A 26 41.33 -1.21 16.48
N GLN A 27 40.98 -1.30 15.19
CA GLN A 27 41.57 -0.51 14.11
C GLN A 27 41.27 1.00 14.20
N GLU A 28 40.12 1.39 14.78
CA GLU A 28 39.75 2.81 14.92
C GLU A 28 40.61 3.54 15.97
N GLY A 29 41.38 2.83 16.79
CA GLY A 29 42.30 3.45 17.75
C GLY A 29 41.60 4.00 19.00
N SER A 30 42.29 4.84 19.77
CA SER A 30 41.75 5.55 20.94
C SER A 30 41.40 6.98 20.53
N GLY A 31 40.19 7.44 20.81
CA GLY A 31 39.72 8.72 20.29
C GLY A 31 38.31 9.09 20.73
N LEU A 32 37.77 10.16 20.14
CA LEU A 32 36.37 10.51 20.28
C LEU A 32 35.53 9.66 19.33
N CYS A 33 34.37 9.19 19.80
CA CYS A 33 33.40 8.55 18.94
C CYS A 33 32.92 9.50 17.85
N PHE A 34 32.95 9.06 16.60
CA PHE A 34 32.49 9.87 15.45
C PHE A 34 31.01 10.25 15.52
N THR A 35 30.18 9.42 16.16
CA THR A 35 28.73 9.62 16.21
C THR A 35 28.34 10.52 17.38
N CYS A 36 28.79 10.20 18.60
CA CYS A 36 28.35 10.89 19.82
C CYS A 36 29.45 11.65 20.58
N GLY A 37 30.70 11.61 20.12
CA GLY A 37 31.80 12.35 20.75
C GLY A 37 32.12 11.91 22.19
N SER A 38 31.74 10.69 22.58
CA SER A 38 32.17 10.06 23.82
C SER A 38 33.62 9.57 23.70
N VAL A 39 34.34 9.57 24.82
CA VAL A 39 35.76 9.18 24.84
C VAL A 39 35.90 7.66 24.81
N VAL A 40 36.60 7.15 23.80
CA VAL A 40 36.88 5.73 23.59
C VAL A 40 38.37 5.48 23.82
N CYS A 41 38.68 4.82 24.93
CA CYS A 41 40.05 4.52 25.36
C CYS A 41 40.24 3.02 25.53
N THR A 42 41.48 2.55 25.45
CA THR A 42 41.84 1.20 25.91
C THR A 42 41.66 1.08 27.43
N PRO A 43 41.52 -0.13 28.00
CA PRO A 43 41.41 -0.32 29.45
C PRO A 43 42.56 0.32 30.24
N LYS A 44 43.79 0.22 29.72
CA LYS A 44 44.99 0.82 30.34
C LYS A 44 44.96 2.35 30.32
N GLU A 45 44.51 2.95 29.22
CA GLU A 45 44.34 4.41 29.10
C GLU A 45 43.18 4.92 29.95
N GLN A 46 42.09 4.15 30.04
CA GLN A 46 40.95 4.47 30.88
C GLN A 46 41.37 4.47 32.36
N GLU A 47 42.13 3.48 32.82
CA GLU A 47 42.73 3.50 34.16
C GLU A 47 43.67 4.69 34.37
N ALA A 48 44.48 5.04 33.37
CA ALA A 48 45.40 6.18 33.45
C ALA A 48 44.67 7.53 33.58
N ILE A 49 43.48 7.66 32.95
CA ILE A 49 42.58 8.82 33.07
C ILE A 49 41.92 8.83 34.46
N ILE A 50 41.37 7.69 34.91
CA ILE A 50 40.71 7.57 36.22
C ILE A 50 41.68 7.87 37.36
N ARG A 51 42.92 7.36 37.27
CA ARG A 51 43.99 7.60 38.26
C ARG A 51 44.64 8.99 38.15
N GLN A 52 44.19 9.85 37.23
CA GLN A 52 44.74 11.19 36.97
C GLN A 52 46.27 11.21 36.79
N SER A 53 46.81 10.16 36.16
CA SER A 53 48.23 10.11 35.83
C SER A 53 48.62 11.28 34.91
N LYS A 54 49.88 11.73 34.96
CA LYS A 54 50.37 12.82 34.10
C LYS A 54 50.16 12.54 32.60
N THR A 55 50.13 11.26 32.20
CA THR A 55 49.83 10.82 30.83
C THR A 55 48.33 10.82 30.53
N GLY A 56 47.50 10.34 31.45
CA GLY A 56 46.04 10.33 31.32
C GLY A 56 45.42 11.73 31.23
N VAL A 57 45.91 12.69 32.04
CA VAL A 57 45.42 14.08 32.03
C VAL A 57 45.71 14.76 30.69
N LYS A 58 46.92 14.58 30.14
CA LYS A 58 47.30 15.12 28.81
C LYS A 58 46.44 14.55 27.69
N LEU A 59 46.15 13.25 27.75
CA LEU A 59 45.34 12.55 26.76
C LEU A 59 43.87 13.00 26.81
N TYR A 60 43.32 13.15 28.02
CA TYR A 60 41.97 13.67 28.23
C TYR A 60 41.82 15.12 27.75
N GLN A 61 42.78 16.01 28.06
CA GLN A 61 42.78 17.40 27.58
C GLN A 61 42.81 17.49 26.04
N LYS A 62 43.57 16.61 25.38
CA LYS A 62 43.60 16.55 23.91
C LYS A 62 42.22 16.22 23.32
N PHE A 63 41.51 15.27 23.92
CA PHE A 63 40.17 14.90 23.46
C PHE A 63 39.13 15.99 23.75
N MET A 64 39.20 16.65 24.91
CA MET A 64 38.28 17.74 25.23
C MET A 64 38.45 18.96 24.30
N ASN A 65 39.69 19.30 23.94
CA ASN A 65 39.95 20.38 22.98
C ASN A 65 39.40 20.03 21.58
N GLN A 66 39.62 18.80 21.10
CA GLN A 66 39.06 18.35 19.81
C GLN A 66 37.53 18.35 19.79
N LYS A 67 36.89 18.02 20.93
CA LYS A 67 35.44 18.08 21.06
C LYS A 67 34.93 19.52 20.93
N SER A 68 35.57 20.46 21.62
CA SER A 68 35.20 21.88 21.54
C SER A 68 35.37 22.49 20.14
N GLU A 69 36.37 22.06 19.37
CA GLU A 69 36.57 22.51 17.99
C GLU A 69 35.48 21.97 17.03
N LEU A 70 35.01 20.74 17.25
CA LEU A 70 33.93 20.12 16.47
C LEU A 70 32.57 20.77 16.77
N ASP A 71 32.29 21.06 18.04
CA ASP A 71 31.04 21.68 18.47
C ASP A 71 30.92 23.13 17.94
N ASN A 72 32.01 23.91 18.00
CA ASN A 72 32.07 25.26 17.43
C ASN A 72 31.89 25.29 15.88
N ARG A 73 32.31 24.24 15.17
CA ARG A 73 32.06 24.10 13.72
C ARG A 73 30.61 23.75 13.42
N LYS A 74 29.98 22.90 14.24
CA LYS A 74 28.57 22.52 14.07
C LYS A 74 27.64 23.72 14.29
N GLU A 75 27.82 24.49 15.36
CA GLU A 75 26.94 25.63 15.66
C GLU A 75 26.98 26.72 14.58
N ASN A 76 28.15 27.00 13.98
CA ASN A 76 28.27 27.98 12.90
C ASN A 76 27.71 27.51 11.54
N SER A 77 27.48 26.21 11.35
CA SER A 77 26.92 25.65 10.11
C SER A 77 25.39 25.52 10.12
N ILE A 78 24.76 25.58 11.30
CA ILE A 78 23.34 25.22 11.49
C ILE A 78 22.39 26.41 11.27
N SER A 79 22.86 27.67 11.32
CA SER A 79 21.94 28.82 11.41
C SER A 79 21.28 29.27 10.10
N ASN A 80 21.78 28.88 8.92
CA ASN A 80 21.32 29.44 7.63
C ASN A 80 20.94 28.42 6.55
N ASP A 81 20.82 27.13 6.88
CA ASP A 81 20.50 26.12 5.87
C ASP A 81 18.98 26.04 5.60
N GLU A 82 18.51 26.68 4.52
CA GLU A 82 17.12 26.60 4.04
C GLU A 82 16.64 25.14 3.88
N LYS A 83 17.56 24.24 3.54
CA LYS A 83 17.30 22.79 3.44
C LYS A 83 16.90 22.16 4.77
N LEU A 84 17.51 22.59 5.88
CA LEU A 84 17.18 22.11 7.22
C LEU A 84 15.79 22.59 7.63
N LYS A 85 15.47 23.85 7.33
CA LYS A 85 14.14 24.42 7.59
C LYS A 85 13.05 23.68 6.80
N SER A 86 13.28 23.42 5.52
CA SER A 86 12.35 22.64 4.69
C SER A 86 12.17 21.21 5.20
N ALA A 87 13.23 20.56 5.69
CA ALA A 87 13.15 19.23 6.29
C ALA A 87 12.32 19.22 7.58
N LEU A 88 12.46 20.25 8.43
CA LEU A 88 11.66 20.41 9.65
C LEU A 88 10.19 20.64 9.34
N GLU A 89 9.88 21.53 8.39
CA GLU A 89 8.50 21.77 7.94
C GLU A 89 7.86 20.51 7.35
N HIS A 90 8.62 19.71 6.60
CA HIS A 90 8.14 18.44 6.06
C HIS A 90 7.86 17.41 7.17
N ARG A 91 8.74 17.30 8.17
CA ARG A 91 8.53 16.45 9.35
C ARG A 91 7.26 16.84 10.09
N ASP A 92 7.09 18.13 10.37
CA ASP A 92 5.93 18.62 11.13
C ASP A 92 4.62 18.39 10.35
N LYS A 93 4.67 18.49 9.02
CA LYS A 93 3.54 18.11 8.15
C LYS A 93 3.19 16.63 8.22
N LEU A 94 4.19 15.74 8.30
CA LEU A 94 3.96 14.29 8.44
C LEU A 94 3.36 13.96 9.81
N LEU A 95 3.86 14.59 10.89
CA LEU A 95 3.31 14.42 12.23
C LEU A 95 1.85 14.88 12.32
N GLU A 96 1.49 15.98 11.64
CA GLU A 96 0.10 16.43 11.57
C GLU A 96 -0.77 15.49 10.73
N TYR A 97 -0.22 14.89 9.67
CA TYR A 97 -0.92 13.87 8.89
C TYR A 97 -1.21 12.65 9.75
N ASP A 98 -0.23 12.12 10.49
CA ASP A 98 -0.44 10.97 11.38
C ASP A 98 -1.48 11.27 12.47
N ARG A 99 -1.48 12.49 13.02
CA ARG A 99 -2.50 12.93 14.01
C ARG A 99 -3.91 13.04 13.43
N THR A 100 -4.05 13.35 12.14
CA THR A 100 -5.34 13.68 11.53
C THR A 100 -5.87 12.59 10.59
N VAL A 101 -5.04 11.63 10.19
CA VAL A 101 -5.43 10.59 9.22
C VAL A 101 -6.54 9.70 9.77
N GLU A 102 -6.46 9.30 11.03
CA GLU A 102 -7.46 8.44 11.69
C GLU A 102 -8.84 9.09 11.74
N LYS A 103 -8.88 10.42 11.94
CA LYS A 103 -10.12 11.21 11.90
C LYS A 103 -10.66 11.38 10.48
N ARG A 104 -9.78 11.40 9.47
CA ARG A 104 -10.14 11.63 8.07
C ARG A 104 -10.56 10.34 7.35
N THR A 105 -10.10 9.18 7.81
CA THR A 105 -10.40 7.87 7.22
C THR A 105 -11.46 7.09 7.99
N LYS A 106 -12.12 7.70 8.97
CA LYS A 106 -13.29 7.10 9.61
C LYS A 106 -14.35 6.84 8.53
N VAL A 107 -14.55 5.57 8.20
CA VAL A 107 -15.59 5.14 7.26
C VAL A 107 -16.91 5.30 7.98
N ILE A 108 -17.72 6.26 7.53
CA ILE A 108 -19.05 6.54 8.07
C ILE A 108 -20.01 5.59 7.37
N ASP A 109 -20.74 4.79 8.14
CA ASP A 109 -21.76 3.88 7.62
C ASP A 109 -23.10 4.60 7.63
N ASP A 110 -23.48 5.16 6.47
CA ASP A 110 -24.68 5.96 6.32
C ASP A 110 -25.97 5.23 6.75
N GLU A 111 -26.03 3.89 6.63
CA GLU A 111 -27.22 3.10 7.03
C GLU A 111 -27.31 2.91 8.55
N ASN A 112 -26.17 2.77 9.22
CA ASN A 112 -26.12 2.50 10.66
C ASN A 112 -26.12 3.81 11.49
N ASP A 113 -25.39 4.83 11.03
CA ASP A 113 -25.19 6.08 11.78
C ASP A 113 -26.37 7.05 11.68
N TYR A 114 -27.17 6.99 10.60
CA TYR A 114 -28.31 7.90 10.40
C TYR A 114 -29.69 7.25 10.53
N PHE A 115 -29.86 5.96 10.23
CA PHE A 115 -31.18 5.36 10.02
C PHE A 115 -31.63 4.31 11.05
N GLN A 116 -30.81 3.89 12.02
CA GLN A 116 -31.17 2.81 12.97
C GLN A 116 -31.58 3.24 14.39
N ILE A 117 -32.07 4.47 14.60
CA ILE A 117 -32.59 4.89 15.92
C ILE A 117 -33.81 4.05 16.37
N ASP A 118 -34.57 3.51 15.41
CA ASP A 118 -35.77 2.70 15.64
C ASP A 118 -35.58 1.22 15.26
N SER A 119 -34.34 0.71 15.33
CA SER A 119 -34.11 -0.70 15.03
C SER A 119 -34.92 -1.61 15.98
N LYS A 120 -35.57 -2.63 15.41
CA LYS A 120 -36.52 -3.52 16.10
C LYS A 120 -35.86 -4.42 17.16
N TRP A 121 -34.53 -4.41 17.20
CA TRP A 121 -33.67 -5.31 17.98
C TRP A 121 -33.08 -4.65 19.22
N LEU A 122 -33.37 -3.37 19.47
CA LEU A 122 -32.97 -2.64 20.69
C LEU A 122 -34.02 -2.79 21.78
N ASP A 123 -33.55 -2.83 23.03
CA ASP A 123 -34.44 -2.90 24.20
C ASP A 123 -35.14 -1.55 24.45
N GLU A 124 -36.30 -1.55 25.09
CA GLU A 124 -37.13 -0.33 25.19
C GLU A 124 -36.45 0.81 25.97
N LYS A 125 -35.56 0.46 26.90
CA LYS A 125 -34.75 1.41 27.66
C LYS A 125 -33.67 2.06 26.79
N GLU A 126 -33.00 1.27 25.95
CA GLU A 126 -31.94 1.73 25.05
C GLU A 126 -32.51 2.67 23.98
N ARG A 127 -33.69 2.32 23.43
CA ARG A 127 -34.39 3.17 22.46
C ARG A 127 -34.74 4.54 23.04
N LYS A 128 -35.14 4.62 24.32
CA LYS A 128 -35.43 5.90 24.99
C LYS A 128 -34.17 6.75 25.16
N ILE A 129 -33.03 6.15 25.45
CA ILE A 129 -31.75 6.85 25.58
C ILE A 129 -31.30 7.43 24.23
N LEU A 130 -31.35 6.62 23.16
CA LEU A 130 -30.99 7.07 21.81
C LEU A 130 -31.90 8.20 21.32
N LYS A 131 -33.20 8.10 21.59
CA LYS A 131 -34.16 9.15 21.22
C LYS A 131 -33.86 10.48 21.93
N LYS A 132 -33.57 10.44 23.24
CA LYS A 132 -33.24 11.64 24.01
C LYS A 132 -31.93 12.29 23.53
N LYS A 133 -30.88 11.49 23.27
CA LYS A 133 -29.61 12.00 22.75
C LYS A 133 -29.77 12.60 21.34
N LYS A 134 -30.64 12.03 20.50
CA LYS A 134 -30.95 12.61 19.19
C LYS A 134 -31.59 13.98 19.32
N GLU A 135 -32.58 14.12 20.21
CA GLU A 135 -33.25 15.40 20.47
C GLU A 135 -32.24 16.46 20.95
N GLU A 136 -31.31 16.09 21.84
CA GLU A 136 -30.22 16.99 22.27
C GLU A 136 -29.30 17.42 21.11
N LEU A 137 -28.95 16.49 20.20
CA LEU A 137 -28.15 16.82 19.01
C LEU A 137 -28.89 17.74 18.03
N ASP A 138 -30.17 17.47 17.78
CA ASP A 138 -31.02 18.29 16.91
C ASP A 138 -31.17 19.71 17.47
N GLU A 139 -31.30 19.86 18.79
CA GLU A 139 -31.31 21.17 19.47
C GLU A 139 -29.99 21.93 19.30
N ILE A 140 -28.85 21.25 19.44
CA ILE A 140 -27.53 21.86 19.20
C ILE A 140 -27.39 22.30 17.74
N MET A 141 -27.83 21.46 16.78
CA MET A 141 -27.80 21.81 15.35
C MET A 141 -28.73 22.99 15.03
N TYR A 142 -29.92 23.03 15.63
CA TYR A 142 -30.85 24.15 15.47
C TYR A 142 -30.28 25.45 16.06
N ASN A 143 -29.54 25.37 17.16
CA ASN A 143 -28.85 26.52 17.74
C ASN A 143 -27.70 27.04 16.84
N ARG A 144 -27.04 26.18 16.05
CA ARG A 144 -26.03 26.61 15.06
C ARG A 144 -26.61 27.50 13.95
N GLN A 145 -27.91 27.41 13.65
CA GLN A 145 -28.56 28.29 12.68
C GLN A 145 -28.83 29.71 13.22
N LYS A 146 -28.87 29.90 14.55
CA LYS A 146 -29.00 31.22 15.17
C LYS A 146 -27.62 31.86 15.35
N LYS A 147 -27.13 32.56 14.32
CA LYS A 147 -25.91 33.37 14.41
C LYS A 147 -26.22 34.73 15.04
N ASN A 148 -25.62 35.02 16.19
CA ASN A 148 -25.70 36.34 16.81
C ASN A 148 -24.55 37.22 16.27
N PHE A 149 -24.89 38.40 15.76
CA PHE A 149 -23.91 39.39 15.30
C PHE A 149 -23.90 40.56 16.28
N THR A 150 -22.74 40.91 16.82
CA THR A 150 -22.56 42.12 17.63
C THR A 150 -21.96 43.23 16.77
N PHE A 151 -22.65 44.36 16.70
CA PHE A 151 -22.25 45.53 15.92
C PHE A 151 -21.55 46.55 16.81
N ASP A 152 -20.25 46.77 16.59
CA ASP A 152 -19.53 47.88 17.23
C ASP A 152 -19.54 49.11 16.31
N PHE A 153 -20.34 50.12 16.71
CA PHE A 153 -20.56 51.32 15.92
C PHE A 153 -19.38 52.29 15.93
N ALA A 154 -18.48 52.21 16.92
CA ALA A 154 -17.30 53.07 16.97
C ALA A 154 -16.15 52.52 16.11
N GLY A 155 -16.00 51.19 16.06
CA GLY A 155 -14.92 50.49 15.35
C GLY A 155 -15.21 50.10 13.89
N ARG A 156 -16.44 50.28 13.39
CA ARG A 156 -16.91 49.79 12.07
C ARG A 156 -16.48 48.35 11.78
N LYS A 157 -16.59 47.46 12.77
CA LYS A 157 -16.19 46.07 12.66
C LYS A 157 -17.31 45.16 13.12
N ILE A 158 -17.58 44.14 12.32
CA ILE A 158 -18.52 43.07 12.64
C ILE A 158 -17.70 41.96 13.29
N VAL A 159 -18.03 41.63 14.54
CA VAL A 159 -17.42 40.49 15.25
C VAL A 159 -18.44 39.36 15.26
N GLU A 160 -18.12 38.27 14.59
CA GLU A 160 -18.86 37.01 14.72
C GLU A 160 -18.43 36.34 16.02
N GLU A 161 -19.29 36.35 17.04
CA GLU A 161 -19.11 35.49 18.20
C GLU A 161 -19.37 34.04 17.75
N LYS A 162 -18.28 33.31 17.45
CA LYS A 162 -18.34 31.86 17.33
C LYS A 162 -18.52 31.31 18.74
N PRO A 163 -19.63 30.64 19.07
CA PRO A 163 -19.71 30.00 20.37
C PRO A 163 -18.65 28.90 20.44
N ASN A 164 -17.81 28.94 21.48
CA ASN A 164 -16.77 27.95 21.73
C ASN A 164 -17.41 26.63 22.15
N PHE A 165 -17.79 25.81 21.17
CA PHE A 165 -18.20 24.43 21.40
C PHE A 165 -17.03 23.50 21.09
N ASN A 166 -16.16 23.30 22.07
CA ASN A 166 -15.21 22.18 22.11
C ASN A 166 -15.91 20.96 22.73
N ILE A 167 -17.10 20.62 22.21
CA ILE A 167 -17.78 19.36 22.55
C ILE A 167 -17.54 18.47 21.35
N ASP A 168 -16.56 17.56 21.48
CA ASP A 168 -16.29 16.54 20.49
C ASP A 168 -17.48 15.58 20.49
N VAL A 169 -18.32 15.71 19.48
CA VAL A 169 -19.56 14.93 19.32
C VAL A 169 -19.24 13.42 19.29
N ASP A 170 -18.02 13.06 18.88
CA ASP A 170 -17.51 11.69 18.88
C ASP A 170 -17.18 11.17 20.29
N ASP A 171 -16.82 12.03 21.24
CA ASP A 171 -16.47 11.62 22.61
C ASP A 171 -17.73 11.28 23.44
N LEU A 172 -18.87 11.91 23.10
CA LEU A 172 -20.19 11.58 23.65
C LEU A 172 -20.77 10.25 23.11
N LEU A 173 -20.30 9.80 21.93
CA LEU A 173 -20.68 8.54 21.30
C LEU A 173 -19.75 7.39 21.72
N LYS A 174 -18.47 7.67 22.00
CA LYS A 174 -17.48 6.71 22.51
C LYS A 174 -17.71 6.28 23.95
N SER A 175 -18.39 7.08 24.77
CA SER A 175 -18.60 6.73 26.19
C SER A 175 -19.40 5.43 26.38
N ASP A 176 -20.19 5.03 25.37
CA ASP A 176 -21.15 3.92 25.50
C ASP A 176 -20.96 2.82 24.44
N THR A 177 -19.88 2.82 23.63
CA THR A 177 -19.55 1.63 22.81
C THR A 177 -19.14 0.43 23.67
N SER A 178 -18.95 0.61 24.98
CA SER A 178 -18.88 -0.47 25.97
C SER A 178 -20.22 -1.21 26.19
N ILE A 179 -21.32 -0.72 25.62
CA ILE A 179 -22.63 -1.43 25.64
C ILE A 179 -22.71 -2.46 24.50
N PHE A 180 -21.94 -2.27 23.42
CA PHE A 180 -21.87 -3.17 22.27
C PHE A 180 -20.68 -4.15 22.33
N GLU A 181 -19.92 -4.17 23.42
CA GLU A 181 -19.07 -5.33 23.72
C GLU A 181 -20.00 -6.53 23.90
N CYS A 182 -19.99 -7.42 22.91
CA CYS A 182 -20.56 -8.74 23.03
C CYS A 182 -20.08 -9.35 24.34
N GLN A 183 -21.01 -9.70 25.23
CA GLN A 183 -20.70 -10.61 26.32
C GLN A 183 -20.10 -11.85 25.70
N ASP A 184 -18.79 -12.00 25.89
CA ASP A 184 -18.02 -13.14 25.44
C ASP A 184 -18.81 -14.41 25.77
N ALA A 185 -18.96 -15.24 24.74
CA ALA A 185 -19.46 -16.59 24.89
C ALA A 185 -18.61 -17.28 25.97
N SER A 186 -19.24 -17.51 27.12
CA SER A 186 -18.89 -18.54 28.11
C SER A 186 -17.40 -18.79 28.28
N THR A 187 -16.86 -18.22 29.37
CA THR A 187 -15.79 -18.79 30.19
C THR A 187 -15.84 -20.32 30.18
N PHE A 188 -15.11 -20.94 29.25
CA PHE A 188 -14.57 -22.26 29.48
C PHE A 188 -13.29 -22.03 30.28
N ASP A 189 -13.32 -22.45 31.55
CA ASP A 189 -12.17 -22.49 32.43
C ASP A 189 -11.06 -23.35 31.79
N ILE A 190 -10.16 -22.71 31.05
CA ILE A 190 -8.90 -23.33 30.64
C ILE A 190 -8.00 -23.31 31.88
N PRO A 191 -7.60 -24.46 32.44
CA PRO A 191 -6.80 -24.51 33.65
C PRO A 191 -5.48 -23.75 33.48
N SER A 192 -5.06 -23.02 34.52
CA SER A 192 -3.88 -22.15 34.55
C SER A 192 -2.52 -22.85 34.31
N ASP A 193 -2.52 -24.16 34.06
CA ASP A 193 -1.32 -24.97 33.79
C ASP A 193 -0.94 -25.05 32.30
N LEU A 194 -1.71 -24.45 31.39
CA LEU A 194 -1.30 -24.27 29.99
C LEU A 194 -0.64 -22.90 29.77
N ARG A 195 0.52 -22.69 30.43
CA ARG A 195 1.49 -21.70 29.95
C ARG A 195 2.11 -22.25 28.67
N LEU A 196 1.89 -21.57 27.55
CA LEU A 196 2.73 -21.73 26.35
C LEU A 196 4.17 -21.38 26.74
N VAL A 197 4.96 -22.41 27.01
CA VAL A 197 6.41 -22.32 27.17
C VAL A 197 7.00 -22.41 25.77
N TYR A 198 7.59 -21.31 25.30
CA TYR A 198 8.47 -21.37 24.13
C TYR A 198 9.69 -22.23 24.50
N GLN A 199 9.79 -23.39 23.88
CA GLN A 199 10.95 -24.27 23.99
C GLN A 199 11.87 -23.96 22.81
N ASP A 200 12.99 -23.28 23.09
CA ASP A 200 14.08 -23.08 22.14
C ASP A 200 14.82 -24.41 21.94
N ASP A 201 14.29 -25.25 21.04
CA ASP A 201 15.04 -26.38 20.52
C ASP A 201 16.08 -25.88 19.52
N SER A 202 17.23 -25.58 20.08
CA SER A 202 18.49 -25.38 19.37
C SER A 202 18.95 -26.69 18.71
N ASN A 203 18.40 -27.02 17.53
CA ASN A 203 19.17 -27.62 16.44
C ASN A 203 18.39 -27.82 15.12
N SER A 204 19.11 -27.53 14.03
CA SER A 204 18.92 -27.96 12.64
C SER A 204 18.13 -27.04 11.67
N ASN A 205 18.92 -26.20 11.00
CA ASN A 205 18.94 -25.93 9.54
C ASN A 205 17.62 -25.69 8.80
N GLY A 206 17.42 -24.44 8.38
CA GLY A 206 16.49 -24.15 7.28
C GLY A 206 16.15 -22.70 6.96
N TYR A 207 16.97 -21.70 7.31
CA TYR A 207 16.72 -20.32 6.88
C TYR A 207 17.29 -20.09 5.47
N MET A 208 16.40 -20.00 4.49
CA MET A 208 16.72 -19.50 3.15
C MET A 208 16.83 -17.97 3.23
N GLN A 209 18.07 -17.48 3.12
CA GLN A 209 18.41 -16.06 3.20
C GLN A 209 18.01 -15.37 1.88
N CYS A 210 17.02 -14.47 1.90
CA CYS A 210 16.75 -13.59 0.76
C CYS A 210 17.38 -12.23 1.04
N SER A 211 18.46 -11.93 0.32
CA SER A 211 19.18 -10.65 0.39
C SER A 211 18.36 -9.54 -0.26
N VAL A 212 17.72 -8.69 0.55
CA VAL A 212 17.08 -7.47 0.06
C VAL A 212 18.17 -6.41 -0.11
N LYS A 213 18.54 -6.13 -1.36
CA LYS A 213 19.28 -4.92 -1.70
C LYS A 213 18.31 -3.74 -1.60
N GLU A 214 18.65 -2.78 -0.75
CA GLU A 214 17.95 -1.50 -0.63
C GLU A 214 18.10 -0.71 -1.93
N GLU A 215 17.06 -0.72 -2.76
CA GLU A 215 16.85 0.33 -3.75
C GLU A 215 15.54 1.05 -3.45
N ASN A 216 15.68 2.35 -3.22
CA ASN A 216 14.63 3.33 -3.01
C ASN A 216 13.55 3.25 -4.10
N LYS A 217 12.40 2.67 -3.77
CA LYS A 217 11.15 2.86 -4.51
C LYS A 217 10.02 3.06 -3.50
N ARG A 218 9.70 4.34 -3.25
CA ARG A 218 8.40 4.79 -2.74
C ARG A 218 7.31 4.42 -3.75
N LEU A 219 6.95 3.15 -3.82
CA LEU A 219 5.76 2.71 -4.52
C LEU A 219 4.60 2.70 -3.54
N ASN A 220 3.56 3.43 -3.93
CA ASN A 220 2.22 3.45 -3.36
C ASN A 220 1.86 2.11 -2.69
N ILE A 221 1.60 2.14 -1.39
CA ILE A 221 0.91 1.06 -0.68
C ILE A 221 -0.56 1.09 -1.13
N ARG A 222 -0.80 0.66 -2.37
CA ARG A 222 -2.02 -0.05 -2.74
C ARG A 222 -1.64 -1.50 -2.59
N ILE A 223 -1.99 -2.11 -1.46
CA ILE A 223 -1.87 -3.56 -1.28
C ILE A 223 -2.86 -4.18 -2.28
N GLN A 224 -2.35 -4.44 -3.48
CA GLN A 224 -2.96 -5.28 -4.50
C GLN A 224 -2.21 -6.60 -4.39
N ASP A 225 -2.55 -7.40 -3.40
CA ASP A 225 -2.02 -8.75 -3.31
C ASP A 225 -2.43 -9.50 -4.59
N LYS A 226 -1.42 -9.87 -5.37
CA LYS A 226 -1.60 -10.63 -6.62
C LYS A 226 -2.41 -11.90 -6.36
N ASP A 227 -2.16 -12.54 -5.24
CA ASP A 227 -2.82 -13.76 -4.81
C ASP A 227 -4.32 -13.53 -4.52
N LEU A 228 -4.69 -12.39 -3.93
CA LEU A 228 -6.11 -12.05 -3.67
C LEU A 228 -6.86 -11.69 -4.96
N GLN A 229 -6.22 -10.99 -5.90
CA GLN A 229 -6.82 -10.67 -7.21
C GLN A 229 -6.96 -11.92 -8.10
N GLU A 230 -6.05 -12.88 -7.98
CA GLU A 230 -6.18 -14.19 -8.64
C GLU A 230 -7.33 -15.03 -8.06
N MET A 231 -7.70 -14.81 -6.79
CA MET A 231 -8.76 -15.55 -6.11
C MET A 231 -10.19 -15.03 -6.37
N SER A 232 -10.39 -13.72 -6.59
CA SER A 232 -11.72 -13.14 -6.82
C SER A 232 -12.03 -12.90 -8.31
N ASP A 233 -12.69 -13.88 -8.94
CA ASP A 233 -13.28 -13.68 -10.28
C ASP A 233 -14.60 -12.91 -10.15
N ASP A 234 -14.53 -11.58 -10.30
CA ASP A 234 -15.66 -10.64 -10.22
C ASP A 234 -16.56 -10.59 -11.47
N GLY A 235 -16.17 -11.31 -12.54
CA GLY A 235 -16.96 -11.36 -13.78
C GLY A 235 -16.82 -10.14 -14.66
N TYR A 236 -15.67 -9.47 -14.64
CA TYR A 236 -15.37 -8.39 -15.58
C TYR A 236 -15.09 -8.93 -16.97
N CYS A 237 -15.61 -8.24 -17.98
CA CYS A 237 -15.52 -8.64 -19.38
C CYS A 237 -15.12 -7.46 -20.27
N LEU A 238 -14.36 -7.77 -21.32
CA LEU A 238 -13.96 -6.84 -22.37
C LEU A 238 -14.45 -7.34 -23.74
N SER A 239 -15.07 -6.44 -24.50
CA SER A 239 -15.45 -6.72 -25.89
C SER A 239 -14.31 -6.39 -26.86
N LEU A 240 -13.99 -7.34 -27.73
CA LEU A 240 -12.98 -7.25 -28.77
C LEU A 240 -13.59 -7.53 -30.15
N HIS A 241 -13.12 -6.84 -31.17
CA HIS A 241 -13.53 -7.15 -32.54
C HIS A 241 -12.86 -8.44 -33.03
N GLN A 242 -13.60 -9.23 -33.80
CA GLN A 242 -12.98 -10.34 -34.52
C GLN A 242 -12.11 -9.78 -35.66
N PRO A 243 -10.96 -10.42 -35.97
CA PRO A 243 -10.51 -11.74 -35.48
C PRO A 243 -9.71 -11.73 -34.16
N TYR A 244 -9.33 -10.55 -33.66
CA TYR A 244 -8.45 -10.39 -32.50
C TYR A 244 -8.98 -11.06 -31.23
N ALA A 245 -10.30 -11.04 -31.01
CA ALA A 245 -10.92 -11.66 -29.83
C ALA A 245 -10.58 -13.16 -29.72
N SER A 246 -10.66 -13.89 -30.84
CA SER A 246 -10.35 -15.33 -30.85
C SER A 246 -8.85 -15.58 -30.73
N LEU A 247 -8.01 -14.75 -31.35
CA LEU A 247 -6.56 -14.87 -31.23
C LEU A 247 -6.06 -14.63 -29.80
N LEU A 248 -6.70 -13.70 -29.07
CA LEU A 248 -6.36 -13.43 -27.67
C LEU A 248 -6.69 -14.64 -26.79
N VAL A 249 -7.90 -15.21 -26.96
CA VAL A 249 -8.34 -16.38 -26.18
C VAL A 249 -7.61 -17.66 -26.57
N ALA A 250 -7.14 -17.78 -27.81
CA ALA A 250 -6.26 -18.86 -28.26
C ALA A 250 -4.81 -18.72 -27.76
N GLY A 251 -4.46 -17.61 -27.12
CA GLY A 251 -3.10 -17.35 -26.63
C GLY A 251 -2.09 -16.98 -27.71
N ILE A 252 -2.54 -16.74 -28.95
CA ILE A 252 -1.68 -16.31 -30.07
C ILE A 252 -1.32 -14.83 -29.90
N LYS A 253 -2.33 -14.01 -29.56
CA LYS A 253 -2.15 -12.61 -29.20
C LYS A 253 -2.03 -12.52 -27.69
N GLY A 254 -0.86 -12.14 -27.17
CA GLY A 254 -0.66 -11.97 -25.73
C GLY A 254 -1.07 -10.59 -25.23
N HIS A 255 -0.91 -9.56 -26.06
CA HIS A 255 -1.08 -8.17 -25.64
C HIS A 255 -2.20 -7.48 -26.44
N GLU A 256 -2.94 -6.58 -25.80
CA GLU A 256 -4.05 -5.85 -26.38
C GLU A 256 -3.85 -4.34 -26.28
N GLY A 257 -4.06 -3.60 -27.37
CA GLY A 257 -3.85 -2.15 -27.42
C GLY A 257 -5.14 -1.36 -27.23
N ARG A 258 -5.14 -0.35 -26.34
CA ARG A 258 -6.27 0.54 -26.09
C ARG A 258 -5.84 2.00 -25.95
N VAL A 259 -6.80 2.89 -26.15
CA VAL A 259 -6.60 4.35 -25.97
C VAL A 259 -6.87 4.83 -24.54
N TRP A 260 -7.23 3.93 -23.63
CA TRP A 260 -7.58 4.24 -22.25
C TRP A 260 -6.92 3.26 -21.28
N TYR A 261 -6.57 3.77 -20.09
CA TYR A 261 -5.93 3.02 -19.02
C TYR A 261 -6.95 2.27 -18.16
N THR A 262 -6.57 1.10 -17.65
CA THR A 262 -7.33 0.36 -16.64
C THR A 262 -6.45 -0.02 -15.45
N SER A 263 -6.97 0.19 -14.24
CA SER A 263 -6.37 -0.32 -13.01
C SER A 263 -6.85 -1.72 -12.63
N TYR A 264 -7.78 -2.29 -13.39
CA TYR A 264 -8.26 -3.65 -13.17
C TYR A 264 -7.13 -4.65 -13.36
N ARG A 265 -7.07 -5.68 -12.52
CA ARG A 265 -6.10 -6.78 -12.58
C ARG A 265 -6.78 -8.06 -12.14
N GLY A 266 -6.36 -9.18 -12.71
CA GLY A 266 -6.98 -10.49 -12.50
C GLY A 266 -7.81 -10.95 -13.69
N ARG A 267 -8.78 -11.84 -13.46
CA ARG A 267 -9.47 -12.56 -14.53
C ARG A 267 -10.41 -11.67 -15.35
N LEU A 268 -10.08 -11.51 -16.62
CA LEU A 268 -10.86 -10.77 -17.60
C LEU A 268 -11.51 -11.70 -18.62
N TRP A 269 -12.83 -11.67 -18.68
CA TRP A 269 -13.62 -12.39 -19.66
C TRP A 269 -13.57 -11.70 -21.03
N ILE A 270 -13.52 -12.47 -22.11
CA ILE A 270 -13.39 -11.96 -23.47
C ILE A 270 -14.63 -12.26 -24.29
N HIS A 271 -15.26 -11.18 -24.75
CA HIS A 271 -16.43 -11.21 -25.61
C HIS A 271 -16.09 -10.78 -27.04
N SER A 272 -16.62 -11.50 -28.02
CA SER A 272 -16.54 -11.14 -29.44
C SER A 272 -17.60 -10.10 -29.79
N ALA A 273 -17.19 -8.90 -30.21
CA ALA A 273 -18.10 -7.86 -30.65
C ALA A 273 -18.96 -8.31 -31.86
N GLY A 274 -20.12 -7.67 -32.05
CA GLY A 274 -21.10 -8.08 -33.07
C GLY A 274 -20.71 -7.82 -34.53
N LYS A 275 -19.58 -7.15 -34.80
CA LYS A 275 -19.12 -6.92 -36.19
C LYS A 275 -18.64 -8.24 -36.78
N VAL A 276 -19.27 -8.66 -37.88
CA VAL A 276 -18.87 -9.86 -38.63
C VAL A 276 -17.50 -9.60 -39.29
N PRO A 277 -16.49 -10.45 -39.06
CA PRO A 277 -15.19 -10.32 -39.72
C PRO A 277 -15.30 -10.69 -41.20
N THR A 278 -14.61 -9.94 -42.08
CA THR A 278 -14.51 -10.35 -43.47
C THR A 278 -13.46 -11.45 -43.62
N LYS A 279 -13.57 -12.28 -44.67
CA LYS A 279 -12.61 -13.38 -44.90
C LYS A 279 -11.20 -12.84 -45.16
N GLN A 280 -11.09 -11.72 -45.87
CA GLN A 280 -9.82 -11.03 -46.14
C GLN A 280 -9.15 -10.58 -44.83
N ASP A 281 -9.89 -9.93 -43.93
CA ASP A 281 -9.36 -9.48 -42.64
C ASP A 281 -8.80 -10.66 -41.80
N ILE A 282 -9.47 -11.83 -41.87
CA ILE A 282 -9.01 -13.04 -41.15
C ILE A 282 -7.70 -13.54 -41.76
N GLU A 283 -7.66 -13.75 -43.09
CA GLU A 283 -6.49 -14.28 -43.78
C GLU A 283 -5.27 -13.37 -43.65
N GLU A 284 -5.46 -12.05 -43.78
CA GLU A 284 -4.40 -11.06 -43.57
C GLU A 284 -3.85 -11.15 -42.15
N LEU A 285 -4.72 -11.19 -41.15
CA LEU A 285 -4.30 -11.25 -39.75
C LEU A 285 -3.60 -12.57 -39.42
N GLU A 286 -4.10 -13.70 -39.89
CA GLU A 286 -3.45 -15.00 -39.72
C GLU A 286 -2.06 -15.03 -40.36
N ASN A 287 -1.92 -14.51 -41.57
CA ASN A 287 -0.63 -14.46 -42.27
C ASN A 287 0.38 -13.58 -41.52
N MET A 288 -0.07 -12.44 -40.98
CA MET A 288 0.76 -11.58 -40.14
C MET A 288 1.27 -12.31 -38.89
N TYR A 289 0.38 -12.97 -38.13
CA TYR A 289 0.80 -13.71 -36.92
C TYR A 289 1.61 -14.96 -37.22
N ARG A 290 1.41 -15.64 -38.37
CA ARG A 290 2.29 -16.73 -38.83
C ARG A 290 3.70 -16.24 -39.08
N HIS A 291 3.86 -15.04 -39.64
CA HIS A 291 5.18 -14.48 -39.88
C HIS A 291 5.90 -14.12 -38.59
N ILE A 292 5.17 -13.58 -37.61
CA ILE A 292 5.76 -13.09 -36.35
C ILE A 292 6.03 -14.22 -35.35
N ARG A 293 5.06 -15.14 -35.15
CA ARG A 293 5.16 -16.22 -34.14
C ARG A 293 5.52 -17.59 -34.72
N GLY A 294 5.55 -17.74 -36.05
CA GLY A 294 5.84 -19.00 -36.72
C GLY A 294 4.62 -19.91 -36.85
N ASN A 295 4.81 -21.22 -36.60
CA ASN A 295 3.79 -22.23 -36.79
C ASN A 295 2.80 -22.28 -35.61
N CYS A 296 1.76 -21.45 -35.65
CA CYS A 296 0.68 -21.42 -34.67
C CYS A 296 -0.63 -22.01 -35.22
N GLU A 297 -1.39 -22.69 -34.35
CA GLU A 297 -2.69 -23.27 -34.71
C GLU A 297 -3.80 -22.22 -34.60
N PHE A 298 -4.34 -21.79 -35.74
CA PHE A 298 -5.41 -20.80 -35.77
C PHE A 298 -6.79 -21.43 -35.55
N PRO A 299 -7.73 -20.69 -34.91
CA PRO A 299 -9.11 -21.12 -34.80
C PRO A 299 -9.78 -21.31 -36.17
N LYS A 300 -10.45 -22.45 -36.38
CA LYS A 300 -11.18 -22.72 -37.64
C LYS A 300 -12.41 -21.82 -37.84
N THR A 301 -12.97 -21.28 -36.76
CA THR A 301 -14.20 -20.47 -36.79
C THR A 301 -14.09 -19.26 -35.86
N TYR A 302 -14.60 -18.12 -36.32
CA TYR A 302 -14.57 -16.84 -35.61
C TYR A 302 -16.00 -16.36 -35.31
N PRO A 303 -16.65 -16.88 -34.25
CA PRO A 303 -18.01 -16.49 -33.90
C PRO A 303 -18.05 -15.05 -33.36
N HIS A 304 -19.15 -14.34 -33.55
CA HIS A 304 -19.34 -12.95 -33.13
C HIS A 304 -20.56 -12.84 -32.20
N GLY A 305 -20.59 -11.80 -31.35
CA GLY A 305 -21.68 -11.59 -30.39
C GLY A 305 -21.76 -12.67 -29.30
N CYS A 306 -20.62 -13.27 -28.93
CA CYS A 306 -20.59 -14.34 -27.94
C CYS A 306 -19.36 -14.25 -27.03
N LEU A 307 -19.51 -14.75 -25.81
CA LEU A 307 -18.44 -14.92 -24.85
C LEU A 307 -17.57 -16.12 -25.27
N LEU A 308 -16.28 -15.87 -25.46
CA LEU A 308 -15.33 -16.85 -26.00
C LEU A 308 -14.52 -17.56 -24.91
N GLY A 309 -14.09 -16.82 -23.90
CA GLY A 309 -13.05 -17.29 -22.98
C GLY A 309 -12.73 -16.27 -21.89
N CYS A 310 -11.65 -16.53 -21.17
CA CYS A 310 -11.05 -15.59 -20.24
C CYS A 310 -9.53 -15.55 -20.40
N VAL A 311 -8.95 -14.43 -19.99
CA VAL A 311 -7.51 -14.18 -19.88
C VAL A 311 -7.25 -13.52 -18.53
N ASP A 312 -6.04 -13.62 -18.00
CA ASP A 312 -5.67 -12.91 -16.78
C ASP A 312 -4.97 -11.61 -17.19
N LEU A 313 -5.50 -10.45 -16.78
CA LEU A 313 -4.91 -9.15 -17.05
C LEU A 313 -3.91 -8.81 -15.95
N VAL A 314 -2.62 -8.94 -16.29
CA VAL A 314 -1.50 -8.83 -15.35
C VAL A 314 -1.05 -7.38 -15.21
N ASP A 315 -0.99 -6.66 -16.32
CA ASP A 315 -0.58 -5.26 -16.32
C ASP A 315 -1.27 -4.42 -17.41
N CYS A 316 -1.27 -3.12 -17.21
CA CYS A 316 -1.69 -2.12 -18.18
C CYS A 316 -0.61 -1.05 -18.27
N LEU A 317 0.27 -1.17 -19.26
CA LEU A 317 1.45 -0.31 -19.40
C LEU A 317 1.18 0.83 -20.39
N PRO A 318 1.65 2.06 -20.11
CA PRO A 318 1.73 3.10 -21.13
C PRO A 318 2.79 2.72 -22.18
N GLN A 319 2.68 3.28 -23.38
CA GLN A 319 3.52 2.91 -24.52
C GLN A 319 5.03 3.04 -24.26
N ASP A 320 5.46 4.03 -23.47
CA ASP A 320 6.87 4.24 -23.17
C ASP A 320 7.45 3.12 -22.29
N GLU A 321 6.70 2.67 -21.28
CA GLU A 321 7.08 1.55 -20.43
C GLU A 321 6.98 0.21 -21.16
N TYR A 322 5.95 0.06 -22.00
CA TYR A 322 5.75 -1.15 -22.80
C TYR A 322 6.94 -1.43 -23.72
N LYS A 323 7.47 -0.41 -24.41
CA LYS A 323 8.65 -0.55 -25.29
C LYS A 323 9.93 -0.94 -24.52
N ILE A 324 10.05 -0.53 -23.27
CA ILE A 324 11.20 -0.87 -22.43
C ILE A 324 11.11 -2.34 -21.99
N GLN A 325 9.93 -2.79 -21.56
CA GLN A 325 9.73 -4.17 -21.09
C GLN A 325 9.63 -5.18 -22.24
N TYR A 326 9.03 -4.76 -23.35
CA TYR A 326 8.81 -5.57 -24.55
C TYR A 326 9.34 -4.81 -25.79
N PRO A 327 10.67 -4.86 -26.04
CA PRO A 327 11.29 -4.17 -27.17
C PRO A 327 10.73 -4.62 -28.53
N ASP A 328 10.39 -5.90 -28.63
CA ASP A 328 9.78 -6.52 -29.82
C ASP A 328 8.24 -6.44 -29.81
N GLY A 329 7.67 -5.57 -28.96
CA GLY A 329 6.24 -5.44 -28.79
C GLY A 329 5.51 -4.91 -30.04
N GLU A 330 4.55 -5.67 -30.54
CA GLU A 330 3.83 -5.40 -31.80
C GLU A 330 2.81 -4.23 -31.74
N ILE A 331 2.59 -3.64 -30.56
CA ILE A 331 1.45 -2.76 -30.31
C ILE A 331 1.91 -1.30 -30.25
N ALA A 332 1.24 -0.47 -31.04
CA ALA A 332 1.48 0.97 -31.12
C ALA A 332 0.41 1.82 -30.38
N SER A 333 -0.49 1.18 -29.63
CA SER A 333 -1.55 1.89 -28.90
C SER A 333 -1.02 2.62 -27.66
N PRO A 334 -1.67 3.72 -27.20
CA PRO A 334 -1.20 4.48 -26.04
C PRO A 334 -1.07 3.66 -24.75
N TYR A 335 -2.01 2.73 -24.52
CA TYR A 335 -2.00 1.81 -23.39
C TYR A 335 -2.06 0.36 -23.89
N VAL A 336 -1.24 -0.49 -23.30
CA VAL A 336 -1.12 -1.90 -23.68
C VAL A 336 -1.48 -2.78 -22.49
N PHE A 337 -2.50 -3.62 -22.66
CA PHE A 337 -2.95 -4.59 -21.69
C PHE A 337 -2.14 -5.87 -21.89
N ILE A 338 -1.44 -6.29 -20.84
CA ILE A 338 -0.67 -7.53 -20.79
C ILE A 338 -1.60 -8.64 -20.31
N CYS A 339 -1.91 -9.58 -21.20
CA CYS A 339 -2.82 -10.69 -20.92
C CYS A 339 -2.04 -12.02 -20.91
N GLU A 340 -2.25 -12.80 -19.87
CA GLU A 340 -1.65 -14.12 -19.70
C GLU A 340 -2.74 -15.19 -19.49
N ASN A 341 -2.35 -16.46 -19.42
CA ASN A 341 -3.23 -17.60 -19.08
C ASN A 341 -4.54 -17.65 -19.89
N ALA A 342 -4.44 -17.50 -21.21
CA ALA A 342 -5.61 -17.53 -22.08
C ALA A 342 -6.32 -18.90 -22.05
N LYS A 343 -7.64 -18.88 -21.81
CA LYS A 343 -8.48 -20.08 -21.69
C LYS A 343 -9.75 -19.93 -22.54
N GLU A 344 -9.87 -20.75 -23.58
CA GLU A 344 -11.10 -20.85 -24.38
C GLU A 344 -12.17 -21.68 -23.68
N LEU A 345 -13.42 -21.20 -23.70
CA LEU A 345 -14.60 -21.94 -23.25
C LEU A 345 -14.99 -23.00 -24.29
N SER A 346 -15.37 -24.19 -23.81
CA SER A 346 -15.93 -25.24 -24.66
C SER A 346 -17.32 -24.89 -25.21
N ILE A 347 -18.11 -24.12 -24.46
CA ILE A 347 -19.43 -23.64 -24.86
C ILE A 347 -19.38 -22.11 -24.91
N LYS A 348 -19.75 -21.55 -26.06
CA LYS A 348 -19.77 -20.10 -26.30
C LYS A 348 -21.15 -19.55 -25.97
N PHE A 349 -21.20 -18.52 -25.12
CA PHE A 349 -22.46 -17.96 -24.64
C PHE A 349 -22.86 -16.73 -25.47
N PRO A 350 -24.00 -16.73 -26.18
CA PRO A 350 -24.44 -15.55 -26.93
C PRO A 350 -24.81 -14.42 -25.96
N MET A 351 -24.26 -13.23 -26.17
CA MET A 351 -24.55 -12.07 -25.33
C MET A 351 -24.26 -10.75 -26.07
N LYS A 352 -24.75 -9.63 -25.53
CA LYS A 352 -24.44 -8.30 -26.06
C LYS A 352 -23.23 -7.73 -25.35
N GLY A 353 -22.25 -7.27 -26.12
CA GLY A 353 -21.10 -6.53 -25.59
C GLY A 353 -21.47 -5.13 -25.13
N LYS A 354 -20.64 -4.56 -24.26
CA LYS A 354 -20.70 -3.14 -23.84
C LYS A 354 -19.35 -2.46 -24.07
N HIS A 355 -19.35 -1.13 -23.97
CA HIS A 355 -18.14 -0.32 -24.06
C HIS A 355 -17.25 -0.49 -22.82
N LYS A 356 -15.93 -0.41 -23.04
CA LYS A 356 -14.88 -0.57 -22.02
C LYS A 356 -14.99 -1.93 -21.29
N ILE A 357 -14.37 -2.05 -20.13
CA ILE A 357 -14.57 -3.20 -19.23
C ILE A 357 -15.93 -3.05 -18.56
N PHE A 358 -16.72 -4.11 -18.57
CA PHE A 358 -18.06 -4.14 -17.99
C PHE A 358 -18.30 -5.45 -17.23
N LYS A 359 -19.23 -5.42 -16.28
CA LYS A 359 -19.60 -6.61 -15.50
C LYS A 359 -20.56 -7.51 -16.28
N LEU A 360 -20.27 -8.81 -16.31
CA LEU A 360 -21.14 -9.83 -16.87
C LEU A 360 -22.43 -9.98 -16.05
N ASP A 361 -23.46 -10.52 -16.70
CA ASP A 361 -24.63 -11.00 -15.99
C ASP A 361 -24.26 -12.20 -15.11
N SER A 362 -24.79 -12.24 -13.88
CA SER A 362 -24.48 -13.25 -12.87
C SER A 362 -24.72 -14.67 -13.39
N ASN A 363 -25.81 -14.86 -14.14
CA ASN A 363 -26.16 -16.16 -14.72
C ASN A 363 -25.13 -16.64 -15.75
N ILE A 364 -24.73 -15.74 -16.66
CA ILE A 364 -23.74 -16.03 -17.71
C ILE A 364 -22.37 -16.28 -17.08
N HIS A 365 -21.98 -15.44 -16.12
CA HIS A 365 -20.71 -15.58 -15.41
C HIS A 365 -20.60 -16.91 -14.67
N HIS A 366 -21.65 -17.30 -13.94
CA HIS A 366 -21.68 -18.57 -13.22
C HIS A 366 -21.66 -19.77 -14.18
N ALA A 367 -22.39 -19.70 -15.30
CA ALA A 367 -22.35 -20.74 -16.33
C ALA A 367 -20.97 -20.84 -17.00
N ALA A 368 -20.33 -19.72 -17.28
CA ALA A 368 -19.00 -19.67 -17.87
C ALA A 368 -17.93 -20.25 -16.92
N LYS A 369 -17.96 -19.88 -15.63
CA LYS A 369 -17.11 -20.47 -14.58
C LYS A 369 -17.24 -21.99 -14.51
N LYS A 370 -18.48 -22.51 -14.48
CA LYS A 370 -18.73 -23.96 -14.46
C LYS A 370 -18.19 -24.67 -15.69
N THR A 371 -18.28 -24.02 -16.86
CA THR A 371 -17.80 -24.56 -18.13
C THR A 371 -16.27 -24.61 -18.16
N LEU A 372 -15.61 -23.61 -17.57
CA LEU A 372 -14.15 -23.53 -17.47
C LEU A 372 -13.57 -24.65 -16.59
N LEU A 373 -14.24 -24.98 -15.48
CA LEU A 373 -13.80 -26.01 -14.52
C LEU A 373 -13.89 -27.45 -15.06
N LYS A 374 -14.71 -27.70 -16.09
CA LYS A 374 -14.93 -29.03 -16.68
C LYS A 374 -13.83 -29.49 -17.65
N LYS A 375 -12.71 -28.77 -17.75
CA LYS A 375 -11.57 -29.13 -18.62
C LYS A 375 -10.55 -30.07 -17.94
N ILE A 376 -10.98 -30.87 -16.96
CA ILE A 376 -10.16 -31.92 -16.31
C ILE A 376 -10.58 -33.28 -16.85
#